data_AF-A0A0W7X1U5-F1
#
_entry.id   AF-A0A0W7X1U5-F1
#
_cell.length_a   1.000
_cell.length_b   1.000
_cell.length_c   1.000
_cell.angle_alpha   90.00
_cell.angle_beta   90.00
_cell.angle_gamma   90.00
#
_symmetry.space_group_name_H-M   'P 1'
#
loop_
_entity.id
_entity.type
_entity.pdbx_description
1 polymer ?
#
loop_
_entity_poly.entity_id
_entity_poly.type
_entity_poly.pdbx_seq_one_letter_code
_entity_poly.pdbx_strand_id
1 'polypeptide(L)'
;MAVDVSAWLCPDAATSADRLFCYVYGRSGRSSDQCVPGWPYSFVAVLETGRTSWCQPLDAVRLSPEDDVAQVTAAQVRRVVTDLIDCGQWEDAVPHILVVFDAG
;
A
#
# COMPACT_ATOMS: atom_id res chain seq x y z
N MET A 1 -3.54 11.38 3.65
CA MET A 1 -2.74 10.17 3.40
C MET A 1 -3.59 9.20 2.60
N ALA A 2 -2.96 8.43 1.72
CA ALA A 2 -3.60 7.37 0.95
C ALA A 2 -3.00 6.02 1.31
N VAL A 3 -3.83 4.98 1.22
CA VAL A 3 -3.46 3.59 1.46
C VAL A 3 -3.94 2.76 0.29
N ASP A 4 -3.05 1.95 -0.25
CA ASP A 4 -3.33 1.07 -1.39
C ASP A 4 -2.48 -0.21 -1.32
N VAL A 5 -2.91 -1.25 -2.01
CA VAL A 5 -2.18 -2.51 -2.17
C VAL A 5 -1.70 -2.64 -3.61
N SER A 6 -0.39 -2.51 -3.81
CA SER A 6 0.23 -2.62 -5.12
C SER A 6 1.00 -3.93 -5.30
N ALA A 7 0.88 -4.52 -6.48
CA ALA A 7 1.55 -5.77 -6.82
C ALA A 7 3.01 -5.56 -7.23
N TRP A 8 3.93 -6.19 -6.51
CA TRP A 8 5.31 -6.38 -6.97
C TRP A 8 5.42 -7.70 -7.74
N LEU A 9 5.36 -7.62 -9.07
CA LEU A 9 5.37 -8.80 -9.93
C LEU A 9 6.79 -9.38 -10.05
N CYS A 10 6.90 -10.68 -9.86
CA CYS A 10 8.17 -11.39 -10.05
C CYS A 10 7.92 -12.81 -10.59
N PRO A 11 7.45 -12.91 -11.85
CA PRO A 11 7.03 -14.20 -12.43
C PRO A 11 8.18 -15.21 -12.47
N ASP A 12 9.40 -14.75 -12.74
CA ASP A 12 10.58 -15.59 -12.95
C ASP A 12 11.26 -16.05 -11.65
N ALA A 13 10.81 -15.60 -10.48
CA ALA A 13 11.41 -15.93 -9.19
C ALA A 13 10.86 -17.23 -8.57
N ALA A 14 10.82 -18.32 -9.35
CA ALA A 14 10.10 -19.57 -9.04
C ALA A 14 10.32 -20.13 -7.62
N THR A 15 11.52 -19.97 -7.07
CA THR A 15 11.93 -20.52 -5.77
C THR A 15 11.79 -19.53 -4.60
N SER A 16 11.37 -18.30 -4.85
CA SER A 16 11.22 -17.30 -3.80
C SER A 16 9.95 -17.56 -2.99
N ALA A 17 10.10 -17.48 -1.67
CA ALA A 17 9.05 -17.78 -0.69
C ALA A 17 7.91 -16.75 -0.68
N ASP A 18 6.76 -17.20 -0.17
CA ASP A 18 5.54 -16.43 0.10
C ASP A 18 5.04 -15.59 -1.09
N ARG A 19 5.30 -16.06 -2.31
CA ARG A 19 4.71 -15.44 -3.49
C ARG A 19 3.23 -15.79 -3.56
N LEU A 20 2.44 -14.78 -3.86
CA LEU A 20 1.01 -14.86 -4.09
C LEU A 20 0.70 -14.63 -5.56
N PHE A 21 -0.55 -14.91 -5.93
CA PHE A 21 -1.07 -14.53 -7.24
C PHE A 21 -1.65 -13.12 -7.17
N CYS A 22 -0.96 -12.17 -7.77
CA CYS A 22 -1.42 -10.79 -7.84
C CYS A 22 -2.32 -10.60 -9.05
N TYR A 23 -3.50 -10.02 -8.83
CA TYR A 23 -4.38 -9.60 -9.91
C TYR A 23 -3.79 -8.38 -10.62
N VAL A 24 -3.71 -8.43 -11.94
CA VAL A 24 -3.29 -7.31 -12.77
C VAL A 24 -4.18 -7.19 -13.98
N TYR A 25 -4.46 -5.95 -14.38
CA TYR A 25 -5.14 -5.67 -15.63
C TYR A 25 -4.34 -6.18 -16.82
N GLY A 26 -5.01 -6.38 -17.96
CA GLY A 26 -4.41 -6.82 -19.22
C GLY A 26 -3.09 -6.10 -19.56
N ARG A 27 -1.97 -6.78 -19.31
CA ARG A 27 -0.60 -6.29 -19.55
C ARG A 27 0.10 -7.14 -20.62
N SER A 28 1.08 -6.55 -21.31
CA SER A 28 1.90 -7.24 -22.33
C SER A 28 1.10 -7.81 -23.51
N GLY A 29 0.14 -7.04 -24.02
CA GLY A 29 -0.61 -7.39 -25.24
C GLY A 29 -1.77 -8.37 -25.05
N ARG A 30 -2.11 -8.72 -23.81
CA ARG A 30 -3.29 -9.52 -23.48
C ARG A 30 -4.47 -8.61 -23.15
N SER A 31 -5.64 -8.96 -23.67
CA SER A 31 -6.89 -8.21 -23.50
C SER A 31 -7.68 -8.58 -22.23
N SER A 32 -7.23 -9.60 -21.50
CA SER A 32 -7.88 -10.07 -20.27
C SER A 32 -7.00 -9.83 -19.07
N ASP A 33 -7.65 -9.67 -17.92
CA ASP A 33 -7.00 -9.61 -16.62
C ASP A 33 -6.31 -10.93 -16.30
N GLN A 34 -5.28 -10.86 -15.46
CA GLN A 34 -4.36 -11.96 -15.23
C GLN A 34 -3.99 -12.04 -13.75
N CYS A 35 -3.77 -13.27 -13.29
CA CYS A 35 -3.06 -13.53 -12.05
C CYS A 35 -1.58 -13.80 -12.34
N VAL A 36 -0.70 -12.90 -11.92
CA VAL A 36 0.75 -13.01 -12.12
C VAL A 36 1.43 -13.25 -10.77
N PRO A 37 2.34 -14.24 -10.65
CA PRO A 37 3.07 -14.46 -9.40
C PRO A 37 3.89 -13.23 -8.96
N GLY A 38 3.80 -12.90 -7.68
CA GLY A 38 4.50 -11.76 -7.10
C GLY A 38 4.25 -11.63 -5.61
N TRP A 39 4.45 -10.43 -5.07
CA TRP A 39 4.11 -10.09 -3.69
C TRP A 39 3.22 -8.85 -3.67
N PRO A 40 2.05 -8.90 -3.01
CA PRO A 40 1.25 -7.72 -2.76
C PRO A 40 1.88 -6.91 -1.60
N TYR A 41 2.00 -5.61 -1.79
CA TYR A 41 2.50 -4.68 -0.79
C TYR A 41 1.42 -3.67 -0.41
N SER A 42 1.06 -3.61 0.87
CA SER A 42 0.26 -2.52 1.44
C SER A 42 1.18 -1.33 1.68
N PHE A 43 0.91 -0.19 1.06
CA PHE A 43 1.71 1.02 1.25
C PHE A 43 0.85 2.19 1.70
N VAL A 44 1.47 3.06 2.48
CA VAL A 44 0.88 4.31 2.97
C VAL A 44 1.70 5.47 2.40
N ALA A 45 1.03 6.44 1.80
CA ALA A 45 1.67 7.64 1.27
C ALA A 45 1.00 8.92 1.76
N VAL A 46 1.80 9.96 1.99
CA VAL A 46 1.28 11.33 2.08
C VAL A 46 1.01 11.84 0.68
N LEU A 47 -0.09 12.57 0.54
CA LEU A 47 -0.41 13.33 -0.65
C LEU A 47 -0.18 14.80 -0.33
N GLU A 48 0.55 15.51 -1.20
CA GLU A 48 0.65 16.96 -1.09
C GLU A 48 -0.73 17.59 -1.33
N THR A 49 -1.07 18.63 -0.56
CA THR A 49 -2.31 19.38 -0.76
C THR A 49 -2.22 20.26 -2.01
N GLY A 50 -3.21 20.18 -2.89
CA GLY A 50 -3.32 21.07 -4.04
C GLY A 50 -3.41 20.32 -5.38
N ARG A 51 -3.11 21.01 -6.48
CA ARG A 51 -3.14 20.44 -7.84
C ARG A 51 -1.77 19.88 -8.22
N THR A 52 -1.24 18.98 -7.39
CA THR A 52 0.02 18.28 -7.66
C THR A 52 -0.23 16.77 -7.62
N SER A 53 0.65 16.02 -8.27
CA SER A 53 0.68 14.55 -8.21
C SER A 53 1.78 14.06 -7.29
N TRP A 54 2.31 14.93 -6.41
CA TRP A 54 3.39 14.57 -5.52
C TRP A 54 2.86 13.76 -4.36
N CYS A 55 3.45 12.58 -4.20
CA CYS A 55 3.19 11.67 -3.11
C CYS A 55 4.53 11.28 -2.48
N GLN A 56 4.55 11.13 -1.16
CA GLN A 56 5.71 10.61 -0.44
C GLN A 56 5.32 9.30 0.26
N PRO A 57 5.96 8.17 -0.08
CA PRO A 57 5.79 6.92 0.67
C PRO A 57 6.23 7.12 2.13
N LEU A 58 5.37 6.74 3.06
CA LEU A 58 5.67 6.71 4.48
C LEU A 58 6.03 5.31 4.96
N ASP A 59 5.35 4.30 4.42
CA ASP A 59 5.53 2.93 4.86
C ASP A 59 5.09 1.93 3.78
N ALA A 60 5.69 0.74 3.79
CA ALA A 60 5.31 -0.38 2.93
C ALA A 60 5.48 -1.70 3.66
N VAL A 61 4.45 -2.54 3.64
CA VAL A 61 4.43 -3.87 4.27
C VAL A 61 4.13 -4.92 3.21
N ARG A 62 4.97 -5.95 3.15
CA ARG A 62 4.73 -7.13 2.32
C ARG A 62 3.64 -7.97 2.96
N LEU A 63 2.58 -8.27 2.22
CA LEU A 63 1.51 -9.15 2.67
C LEU A 63 1.89 -10.62 2.42
N SER A 64 1.65 -11.44 3.43
CA SER A 64 1.90 -12.87 3.44
C SER A 64 0.59 -13.63 3.20
N PRO A 65 0.63 -14.91 2.75
CA PRO A 65 -0.58 -15.70 2.51
C PRO A 65 -1.52 -15.83 3.71
N GLU A 66 -0.98 -15.80 4.92
CA GLU A 66 -1.69 -15.91 6.20
C GLU A 66 -2.23 -14.57 6.72
N ASP A 67 -1.85 -13.45 6.11
CA ASP A 67 -2.22 -12.14 6.59
C ASP A 67 -3.68 -11.79 6.25
N ASP A 68 -4.40 -11.25 7.24
CA ASP A 68 -5.63 -10.52 6.99
C ASP A 68 -5.28 -9.09 6.56
N VAL A 69 -5.61 -8.75 5.31
CA VAL A 69 -5.25 -7.45 4.72
C VAL A 69 -5.79 -6.29 5.55
N ALA A 70 -7.03 -6.38 6.04
CA ALA A 70 -7.63 -5.30 6.82
C ALA A 70 -6.92 -5.12 8.17
N GLN A 71 -6.54 -6.22 8.83
CA GLN A 71 -5.78 -6.16 10.09
C GLN A 71 -4.39 -5.58 9.88
N VAL A 72 -3.65 -6.03 8.86
CA VAL A 72 -2.33 -5.50 8.54
C VAL A 72 -2.41 -4.01 8.22
N THR A 73 -3.34 -3.61 7.36
CA THR A 73 -3.53 -2.20 7.00
C THR A 73 -3.94 -1.34 8.20
N ALA A 74 -4.84 -1.82 9.07
CA ALA A 74 -5.23 -1.10 10.28
C ALA A 74 -4.05 -0.91 11.25
N ALA A 75 -3.24 -1.96 11.45
CA ALA A 75 -2.02 -1.88 12.26
C ALA A 75 -0.99 -0.92 11.65
N GLN A 76 -0.83 -0.97 10.32
CA GLN A 76 0.06 -0.09 9.57
C GLN A 76 -0.33 1.37 9.72
N VAL A 77 -1.60 1.73 9.47
CA VAL A 77 -2.10 3.11 9.61
C VAL A 77 -1.96 3.60 11.04
N ARG A 78 -2.28 2.75 12.03
CA ARG A 78 -2.13 3.11 13.45
C ARG A 78 -0.68 3.45 13.77
N ARG A 79 0.27 2.61 13.34
CA ARG A 79 1.70 2.86 13.57
C ARG A 79 2.14 4.18 12.93
N VAL A 80 1.83 4.39 11.66
CA VAL A 80 2.25 5.62 10.96
C VAL A 80 1.66 6.87 11.61
N VAL A 81 0.39 6.84 12.02
CA VAL A 81 -0.23 7.98 12.73
C VAL A 81 0.46 8.23 14.08
N THR A 82 0.74 7.18 14.85
CA THR A 82 1.48 7.32 16.11
C THR A 82 2.88 7.90 15.88
N ASP A 83 3.63 7.39 14.90
CA ASP A 83 4.97 7.88 14.57
C ASP A 83 4.95 9.37 14.16
N LEU A 84 3.94 9.81 13.40
CA LEU A 84 3.77 11.21 13.03
C LEU A 84 3.52 12.12 14.24
N ILE A 85 2.66 11.68 15.16
CA ILE A 85 2.37 12.42 16.41
C ILE A 85 3.62 12.50 17.28
N ASP A 86 4.30 11.37 17.50
CA ASP A 86 5.48 11.29 18.34
C ASP A 86 6.66 12.12 17.77
N CYS A 87 6.74 12.27 16.45
CA CYS A 87 7.71 13.14 15.77
C CYS A 87 7.30 14.63 15.73
N GLY A 88 6.19 15.02 16.37
CA GLY A 88 5.69 16.39 16.37
C GLY A 88 5.26 16.89 14.98
N GLN A 89 4.94 15.99 14.06
CA GLN A 89 4.46 16.34 12.71
C GLN A 89 2.96 16.65 12.68
N TRP A 90 2.26 16.41 13.80
CA TRP A 90 0.86 16.74 13.97
C TRP A 90 0.61 17.24 15.41
N GLU A 91 -0.19 18.29 15.54
CA GLU A 91 -0.58 18.94 16.79
C GLU A 91 -2.09 19.26 16.76
N ASP A 92 -2.73 19.48 17.92
CA ASP A 92 -4.18 19.71 18.02
C ASP A 92 -4.67 20.97 17.26
N ALA A 93 -3.76 21.88 16.93
CA ALA A 93 -4.04 23.11 16.19
C ALA A 93 -4.06 22.92 14.65
N VAL A 94 -3.60 21.78 14.13
CA VAL A 94 -3.63 21.46 12.68
C VAL A 94 -4.84 20.58 12.31
N PRO A 95 -5.28 20.60 11.04
CA PRO A 95 -6.40 19.76 10.60
C PRO A 95 -6.19 18.27 10.90
N HIS A 96 -7.30 17.55 11.10
CA HIS A 96 -7.26 16.11 11.31
C HIS A 96 -6.56 15.38 10.16
N ILE A 97 -5.84 14.31 10.50
CA ILE A 97 -5.23 13.42 9.52
C ILE A 97 -6.34 12.71 8.75
N LEU A 98 -6.53 13.07 7.48
CA LEU A 98 -7.41 12.36 6.57
C LEU A 98 -6.68 11.13 6.00
N VAL A 99 -7.27 9.95 6.16
CA VAL A 99 -6.78 8.70 5.57
C VAL A 99 -7.81 8.23 4.55
N VAL A 100 -7.36 7.99 3.31
CA VAL A 100 -8.18 7.49 2.21
C VAL A 100 -7.68 6.10 1.83
N PHE A 101 -8.59 5.13 1.78
CA PHE A 101 -8.29 3.77 1.34
C PHE A 101 -8.79 3.60 -0.09
N ASP A 102 -7.96 2.98 -0.93
CA ASP A 102 -8.42 2.52 -2.22
C ASP A 102 -9.53 1.46 -2.08
N ALA A 103 -10.47 1.46 -3.02
CA ALA A 103 -11.63 0.58 -2.97
C ALA A 103 -11.44 -0.76 -3.72
N GLY A 104 -10.33 -0.94 -4.44
CA GLY A 104 -10.10 -2.06 -5.36
C GLY A 104 -10.73 -1.87 -6.72
#